data_AF-A0A7X7F928-F1
#
_entry.id   AF-A0A7X7F928-F1
#
_cell.length_a   1.000
_cell.length_b   1.000
_cell.length_c   1.000
_cell.angle_alpha   90.00
_cell.angle_beta   90.00
_cell.angle_gamma   90.00
#
_symmetry.space_group_name_H-M   'P 1'
#
loop_
_entity.id
_entity.type
_entity.pdbx_description
1 polymer ?
#
loop_
_entity_poly.entity_id
_entity_poly.type
_entity_poly.pdbx_seq_one_letter_code
_entity_poly.pdbx_strand_id
1 'polypeptide(L)'
;MPLNGRTSASPKRLARAALATALVLAAAVVRALGPHEVVLVVNDASLDSILLGQVYQRLRSIPPSNVVRVSIPTNVYDGVSTDISPEDFARHIWLPVTAAIAEAGIAPQVLAVAYSCGFPTRVTTTPPISLTGLTFTRNRIPEGESITSGRYVSELFAGPSSAGAAVEPSATFDQMRNRLLEAMPLPAMMLAFTGERGIAVSEAIAALERAAASDHTSPSGTVFFAVNDDVRSTCRHWQYEGAAAALRDRYGVRAVVSTNLPSAADFPLIGFMTGSRTVATDKLTLAPGAFADNLTSFGAAFHQAAHTKATTWLKDGAAFSAGTVDEPYAIWAKFPSASIFLHSRAGCTSVESFYQSVLSPLQILPMGDPLAKPWAPRIEPVIAPVAGPLAGIVELKAEVKGEDPAVFLRFNWLVDGKLAASGRNFVWNTRNVPDGAHVVRVVVRRQLESVRHQGFAEIRVDVANGDAR
;
A
#
# COMPACT_ATOMS: atom_id res chain seq x y z
N MET A 1 87.24 -17.56 -1.29
CA MET A 1 86.04 -17.82 -2.09
C MET A 1 85.01 -16.74 -1.75
N PRO A 2 84.39 -16.15 -2.76
CA PRO A 2 84.00 -14.73 -2.77
C PRO A 2 82.50 -14.63 -2.36
N LEU A 3 81.79 -13.52 -2.19
CA LEU A 3 81.73 -12.16 -2.74
C LEU A 3 80.96 -11.32 -1.68
N ASN A 4 81.43 -10.13 -1.32
CA ASN A 4 80.92 -8.82 -1.78
C ASN A 4 79.41 -8.60 -1.55
N GLY A 5 78.93 -7.50 -0.98
CA GLY A 5 79.58 -6.24 -0.63
C GLY A 5 78.56 -5.21 -0.13
N ARG A 6 79.09 -4.28 0.68
CA ARG A 6 78.89 -2.81 0.68
C ARG A 6 78.02 -2.28 -0.49
N THR A 7 77.16 -1.26 -0.38
CA THR A 7 77.21 -0.02 0.41
C THR A 7 75.92 0.79 0.22
N SER A 8 75.66 1.67 1.20
CA SER A 8 74.86 2.91 1.21
C SER A 8 74.32 3.51 -0.11
N ALA A 9 73.08 4.02 -0.07
CA ALA A 9 72.75 5.45 -0.33
C ALA A 9 71.22 5.70 -0.20
N SER A 10 70.85 6.76 0.52
CA SER A 10 69.51 7.39 0.52
C SER A 10 69.32 8.33 -0.71
N PRO A 11 68.24 9.14 -0.78
CA PRO A 11 66.85 8.88 -1.16
C PRO A 11 66.51 9.53 -2.54
N LYS A 12 65.38 9.18 -3.19
CA LYS A 12 64.56 10.10 -4.03
C LYS A 12 63.35 9.41 -4.69
N ARG A 13 62.16 9.94 -4.33
CA ARG A 13 61.00 10.26 -5.17
C ARG A 13 60.62 9.29 -6.30
N LEU A 14 59.46 8.67 -6.16
CA LEU A 14 58.49 8.56 -7.26
C LEU A 14 57.08 8.74 -6.68
N ALA A 15 56.51 9.90 -7.03
CA ALA A 15 55.12 10.22 -6.79
C ALA A 15 54.23 9.21 -7.51
N ARG A 16 53.30 8.60 -6.78
CA ARG A 16 52.08 8.05 -7.36
C ARG A 16 50.92 8.59 -6.54
N ALA A 17 50.28 9.60 -7.11
CA ALA A 17 48.98 10.08 -6.69
C ALA A 17 48.02 8.88 -6.69
N ALA A 18 47.55 8.49 -5.52
CA ALA A 18 46.41 7.60 -5.39
C ALA A 18 45.17 8.39 -5.76
N LEU A 19 44.73 8.24 -7.01
CA LEU A 19 43.41 8.66 -7.45
C LEU A 19 42.40 7.77 -6.70
N ALA A 20 41.92 8.26 -5.56
CA ALA A 20 40.81 7.65 -4.85
C ALA A 20 39.54 7.90 -5.67
N THR A 21 39.25 7.00 -6.60
CA THR A 21 37.96 6.93 -7.28
C THR A 21 36.91 6.59 -6.23
N ALA A 22 36.30 7.61 -5.63
CA ALA A 22 35.11 7.45 -4.82
C ALA A 22 33.97 7.03 -5.73
N LEU A 23 33.79 5.71 -5.88
CA LEU A 23 32.56 5.15 -6.42
C LEU A 23 31.47 5.38 -5.38
N VAL A 24 30.79 6.53 -5.46
CA VAL A 24 29.54 6.75 -4.75
C VAL A 24 28.49 5.91 -5.47
N LEU A 25 28.37 4.65 -5.07
CA LEU A 25 27.15 3.88 -5.29
C LEU A 25 26.05 4.60 -4.51
N ALA A 26 25.26 5.42 -5.21
CA ALA A 26 24.03 5.96 -4.67
C ALA A 26 23.08 4.79 -4.39
N ALA A 27 23.14 4.25 -3.18
CA ALA A 27 22.20 3.24 -2.73
C ALA A 27 20.78 3.79 -2.88
N ALA A 28 19.91 3.06 -3.57
CA ALA A 28 18.50 3.37 -3.65
C ALA A 28 17.88 3.24 -2.25
N VAL A 29 17.48 4.36 -1.65
CA VAL A 29 17.06 4.44 -0.25
C VAL A 29 15.53 4.57 -0.07
N VAL A 30 15.03 3.94 1.01
CA VAL A 30 13.74 3.21 1.14
C VAL A 30 12.57 3.94 1.92
N ARG A 31 11.26 3.52 1.85
CA ARG A 31 9.98 4.29 2.05
C ARG A 31 8.64 3.48 2.30
N ALA A 32 7.93 3.70 3.40
CA ALA A 32 6.52 3.28 3.57
C ALA A 32 5.61 3.97 2.55
N LEU A 33 4.59 3.29 2.02
CA LEU A 33 3.78 3.79 0.91
C LEU A 33 3.12 5.14 1.18
N GLY A 34 3.12 6.03 0.19
CA GLY A 34 2.47 7.34 0.26
C GLY A 34 1.83 7.74 -1.05
N PRO A 35 1.15 8.90 -1.06
CA PRO A 35 0.24 9.24 -2.14
C PRO A 35 0.91 9.37 -3.51
N HIS A 36 2.17 9.80 -3.59
CA HIS A 36 2.92 9.89 -4.84
C HIS A 36 3.36 8.52 -5.39
N GLU A 37 3.24 7.45 -4.61
CA GLU A 37 3.57 6.07 -4.97
C GLU A 37 2.33 5.22 -5.36
N VAL A 38 1.12 5.80 -5.27
CA VAL A 38 -0.13 5.11 -5.57
C VAL A 38 -0.77 5.69 -6.82
N VAL A 39 -1.19 4.83 -7.74
CA VAL A 39 -2.04 5.21 -8.88
C VAL A 39 -3.50 4.98 -8.50
N LEU A 40 -4.33 6.00 -8.64
CA LEU A 40 -5.78 5.90 -8.46
C LEU A 40 -6.44 5.70 -9.83
N VAL A 41 -7.10 4.58 -10.03
CA VAL A 41 -7.81 4.25 -11.28
C VAL A 41 -9.30 4.54 -11.10
N VAL A 42 -9.84 5.38 -11.99
CA VAL A 42 -11.24 5.85 -11.97
C VAL A 42 -11.93 5.38 -13.26
N ASN A 43 -13.13 4.79 -13.13
CA ASN A 43 -13.93 4.39 -14.28
C ASN A 43 -14.90 5.53 -14.68
N ASP A 44 -14.65 6.16 -15.81
CA ASP A 44 -15.46 7.27 -16.33
C ASP A 44 -16.86 6.85 -16.79
N ALA A 45 -17.09 5.55 -16.98
CA ALA A 45 -18.42 5.02 -17.24
C ALA A 45 -19.30 4.92 -15.96
N SER A 46 -18.75 5.20 -14.76
CA SER A 46 -19.46 5.09 -13.48
C SER A 46 -19.41 6.39 -12.69
N LEU A 47 -20.59 6.99 -12.46
CA LEU A 47 -20.71 8.22 -11.65
C LEU A 47 -20.20 8.02 -10.21
N ASP A 48 -20.51 6.87 -9.60
CA ASP A 48 -19.99 6.51 -8.28
C ASP A 48 -18.47 6.45 -8.27
N SER A 49 -17.87 5.86 -9.31
CA SER A 49 -16.41 5.75 -9.44
C SER A 49 -15.74 7.12 -9.52
N ILE A 50 -16.31 8.03 -10.30
CA ILE A 50 -15.86 9.42 -10.43
C ILE A 50 -15.95 10.13 -9.08
N LEU A 51 -17.10 10.05 -8.41
CA LEU A 51 -17.34 10.70 -7.12
C LEU A 51 -16.37 10.19 -6.05
N LEU A 52 -16.31 8.86 -5.86
CA LEU A 52 -15.46 8.23 -4.85
C LEU A 52 -13.97 8.48 -5.15
N GLY A 53 -13.58 8.42 -6.42
CA GLY A 53 -12.21 8.70 -6.87
C GLY A 53 -11.80 10.15 -6.56
N GLN A 54 -12.66 11.13 -6.87
CA GLN A 54 -12.38 12.53 -6.55
C GLN A 54 -12.29 12.79 -5.04
N VAL A 55 -13.17 12.18 -4.25
CA VAL A 55 -13.11 12.27 -2.78
C VAL A 55 -11.80 11.68 -2.27
N TYR A 56 -11.45 10.47 -2.69
CA TYR A 56 -10.24 9.79 -2.23
C TYR A 56 -8.96 10.51 -2.68
N GLN A 57 -8.93 11.06 -3.91
CA GLN A 57 -7.82 11.89 -4.39
C GLN A 57 -7.57 13.06 -3.44
N ARG A 58 -8.62 13.79 -3.06
CA ARG A 58 -8.51 14.93 -2.11
C ARG A 58 -8.10 14.45 -0.72
N LEU A 59 -8.79 13.43 -0.21
CA LEU A 59 -8.58 12.90 1.13
C LEU A 59 -7.14 12.44 1.37
N ARG A 60 -6.55 11.76 0.38
CA ARG A 60 -5.18 11.24 0.45
C ARG A 60 -4.13 12.11 -0.22
N SER A 61 -4.51 13.25 -0.82
CA SER A 61 -3.61 14.10 -1.60
C SER A 61 -2.87 13.32 -2.70
N ILE A 62 -3.58 12.42 -3.40
CA ILE A 62 -3.03 11.70 -4.57
C ILE A 62 -2.68 12.75 -5.65
N PRO A 63 -1.44 12.80 -6.15
CA PRO A 63 -1.07 13.76 -7.18
C PRO A 63 -1.97 13.64 -8.42
N PRO A 64 -2.30 14.74 -9.11
CA PRO A 64 -3.09 14.68 -10.35
C PRO A 64 -2.47 13.75 -11.41
N SER A 65 -1.14 13.71 -11.52
CA SER A 65 -0.41 12.79 -12.41
C SER A 65 -0.65 11.31 -12.13
N ASN A 66 -1.08 10.98 -10.91
CA ASN A 66 -1.32 9.63 -10.44
C ASN A 66 -2.79 9.20 -10.57
N VAL A 67 -3.68 10.08 -11.05
CA VAL A 67 -5.08 9.74 -11.31
C VAL A 67 -5.22 9.32 -12.76
N VAL A 68 -5.51 8.03 -12.97
CA VAL A 68 -5.71 7.46 -14.30
C VAL A 68 -7.19 7.19 -14.51
N ARG A 69 -7.73 7.74 -15.58
CA ARG A 69 -9.13 7.57 -15.96
C ARG A 69 -9.22 6.58 -17.10
N VAL A 70 -10.08 5.58 -16.95
CA VAL A 70 -10.40 4.59 -17.98
C VAL A 70 -11.91 4.55 -18.19
N SER A 71 -12.37 4.07 -19.34
CA SER A 71 -13.80 3.89 -19.60
C SER A 71 -14.02 2.46 -20.08
N ILE A 72 -14.72 1.66 -19.27
CA ILE A 72 -15.07 0.29 -19.63
C ILE A 72 -16.39 0.33 -20.43
N PRO A 73 -16.44 -0.20 -21.66
CA PRO A 73 -17.67 -0.23 -22.45
C PRO A 73 -18.80 -1.01 -21.74
N THR A 74 -20.05 -0.57 -21.90
CA THR A 74 -21.20 -1.20 -21.23
C THR A 74 -21.46 -2.64 -21.65
N ASN A 75 -21.06 -3.02 -22.87
CA ASN A 75 -21.11 -4.41 -23.35
C ASN A 75 -20.03 -5.31 -22.73
N VAL A 76 -19.01 -4.73 -22.11
CA VAL A 76 -17.95 -5.43 -21.35
C VAL A 76 -18.30 -5.46 -19.87
N TYR A 77 -18.79 -4.35 -19.34
CA TYR A 77 -19.19 -4.20 -17.95
C TYR A 77 -20.40 -3.28 -17.84
N ASP A 78 -21.54 -3.84 -17.45
CA ASP A 78 -22.84 -3.15 -17.33
C ASP A 78 -23.00 -2.35 -16.04
N GLY A 79 -22.00 -2.37 -15.15
CA GLY A 79 -22.07 -1.74 -13.83
C GLY A 79 -22.70 -2.61 -12.74
N VAL A 80 -23.21 -3.79 -13.08
CA VAL A 80 -23.93 -4.70 -12.16
C VAL A 80 -23.22 -6.04 -12.02
N SER A 81 -22.74 -6.60 -13.14
CA SER A 81 -21.94 -7.83 -13.18
C SER A 81 -20.71 -7.72 -12.26
N THR A 82 -20.11 -8.86 -11.92
CA THR A 82 -18.81 -8.89 -11.24
C THR A 82 -17.65 -9.23 -12.18
N ASP A 83 -17.95 -9.63 -13.41
CA ASP A 83 -17.04 -10.38 -14.24
C ASP A 83 -16.47 -9.55 -15.39
N ILE A 84 -15.23 -9.85 -15.75
CA ILE A 84 -14.56 -9.38 -16.96
C ILE A 84 -13.67 -10.49 -17.51
N SER A 85 -13.57 -10.60 -18.84
CA SER A 85 -12.65 -11.55 -19.46
C SER A 85 -11.18 -11.10 -19.27
N PRO A 86 -10.20 -12.01 -19.31
CA PRO A 86 -8.78 -11.61 -19.27
C PRO A 86 -8.40 -10.68 -20.43
N GLU A 87 -8.98 -10.88 -21.61
CA GLU A 87 -8.75 -10.04 -22.79
C GLU A 87 -9.30 -8.61 -22.57
N ASP A 88 -10.53 -8.51 -22.06
CA ASP A 88 -11.15 -7.21 -21.79
C ASP A 88 -10.47 -6.47 -20.63
N PHE A 89 -10.03 -7.18 -19.59
CA PHE A 89 -9.20 -6.60 -18.54
C PHE A 89 -7.92 -6.02 -19.13
N ALA A 90 -7.24 -6.79 -19.99
CA ALA A 90 -6.02 -6.34 -20.64
C ALA A 90 -6.27 -5.08 -21.47
N ARG A 91 -7.31 -5.11 -22.31
CA ARG A 91 -7.64 -4.07 -23.29
C ARG A 91 -8.17 -2.78 -22.67
N HIS A 92 -9.08 -2.88 -21.70
CA HIS A 92 -9.85 -1.75 -21.19
C HIS A 92 -9.36 -1.22 -19.85
N ILE A 93 -8.51 -1.98 -19.14
CA ILE A 93 -7.98 -1.57 -17.83
C ILE A 93 -6.46 -1.57 -17.86
N TRP A 94 -5.81 -2.71 -18.07
CA TRP A 94 -4.36 -2.84 -17.90
C TRP A 94 -3.53 -1.99 -18.87
N LEU A 95 -3.80 -2.09 -20.18
CA LEU A 95 -3.05 -1.36 -21.21
C LEU A 95 -3.24 0.16 -21.06
N PRO A 96 -4.46 0.70 -20.92
CA PRO A 96 -4.65 2.13 -20.68
C PRO A 96 -3.97 2.62 -19.38
N VAL A 97 -4.05 1.82 -18.30
CA VAL A 97 -3.44 2.21 -17.02
C VAL A 97 -1.92 2.26 -17.11
N THR A 98 -1.30 1.23 -17.69
CA THR A 98 0.16 1.18 -17.83
C THR A 98 0.68 2.22 -18.82
N ALA A 99 -0.05 2.50 -19.90
CA ALA A 99 0.26 3.58 -20.84
C ALA A 99 0.23 4.95 -20.14
N ALA A 100 -0.84 5.26 -19.39
CA ALA A 100 -0.96 6.54 -18.68
C ALA A 100 0.16 6.73 -17.63
N ILE A 101 0.53 5.67 -16.91
CA ILE A 101 1.66 5.69 -15.96
C ILE A 101 2.99 6.00 -16.67
N ALA A 102 3.21 5.41 -17.85
CA ALA A 102 4.40 5.61 -18.65
C ALA A 102 4.45 7.02 -19.25
N GLU A 103 3.35 7.50 -19.85
CA GLU A 103 3.21 8.84 -20.42
C GLU A 103 3.40 9.94 -19.38
N ALA A 104 2.86 9.73 -18.17
CA ALA A 104 3.07 10.63 -17.04
C ALA A 104 4.51 10.61 -16.50
N GLY A 105 5.34 9.64 -16.89
CA GLY A 105 6.73 9.51 -16.43
C GLY A 105 6.86 9.15 -14.95
N ILE A 106 5.83 8.55 -14.35
CA ILE A 106 5.78 8.21 -12.92
C ILE A 106 6.03 6.71 -12.65
N ALA A 107 6.21 5.89 -13.69
CA ALA A 107 6.45 4.44 -13.53
C ALA A 107 7.51 4.07 -12.46
N PRO A 108 8.66 4.76 -12.34
CA PRO A 108 9.69 4.40 -11.34
C PRO A 108 9.26 4.57 -9.87
N GLN A 109 8.25 5.41 -9.61
CA GLN A 109 7.76 5.69 -8.24
C GLN A 109 6.46 4.97 -7.89
N VAL A 110 5.74 4.39 -8.86
CA VAL A 110 4.49 3.67 -8.56
C VAL A 110 4.81 2.32 -7.89
N LEU A 111 4.15 2.07 -6.76
CA LEU A 111 4.31 0.86 -5.95
C LEU A 111 2.98 0.12 -5.72
N ALA A 112 1.84 0.80 -5.89
CA ALA A 112 0.53 0.19 -5.73
C ALA A 112 -0.54 0.86 -6.59
N VAL A 113 -1.65 0.15 -6.80
CA VAL A 113 -2.84 0.64 -7.50
C VAL A 113 -4.04 0.66 -6.55
N ALA A 114 -4.73 1.79 -6.50
CA ALA A 114 -6.04 1.91 -5.88
C ALA A 114 -7.10 1.96 -7.00
N TYR A 115 -7.98 0.97 -7.06
CA TYR A 115 -9.17 1.06 -7.89
C TYR A 115 -10.26 1.79 -7.11
N SER A 116 -10.90 2.79 -7.72
CA SER A 116 -12.17 3.31 -7.19
C SER A 116 -13.26 2.21 -7.21
N CYS A 117 -14.50 2.55 -6.89
CA CYS A 117 -15.64 1.65 -7.16
C CYS A 117 -15.98 1.61 -8.67
N GLY A 118 -17.02 0.88 -9.05
CA GLY A 118 -17.48 0.80 -10.44
C GLY A 118 -16.56 0.01 -11.37
N PHE A 119 -15.81 -0.95 -10.85
CA PHE A 119 -15.02 -1.92 -11.62
C PHE A 119 -15.54 -3.35 -11.39
N PRO A 120 -15.40 -4.26 -12.37
CA PRO A 120 -15.54 -5.69 -12.14
C PRO A 120 -14.64 -6.14 -10.99
N THR A 121 -15.10 -7.11 -10.19
CA THR A 121 -14.34 -7.65 -9.07
C THR A 121 -13.57 -8.92 -9.45
N ARG A 122 -14.03 -9.65 -10.47
CA ARG A 122 -13.56 -10.98 -10.87
C ARG A 122 -13.13 -11.01 -12.32
N VAL A 123 -11.95 -11.57 -12.58
CA VAL A 123 -11.48 -11.92 -13.92
C VAL A 123 -11.75 -13.40 -14.16
N THR A 124 -12.38 -13.74 -15.28
CA THR A 124 -12.84 -15.10 -15.61
C THR A 124 -11.72 -16.00 -16.14
N THR A 125 -10.57 -16.03 -15.46
CA THR A 125 -9.53 -17.04 -15.65
C THR A 125 -10.00 -18.42 -15.17
N THR A 126 -9.16 -19.45 -15.34
CA THR A 126 -9.46 -20.80 -14.85
C THR A 126 -8.41 -21.25 -13.83
N PRO A 127 -8.72 -21.26 -12.51
CA PRO A 127 -9.95 -20.76 -11.89
C PRO A 127 -10.03 -19.21 -11.90
N PRO A 128 -11.20 -18.61 -11.62
CA PRO A 128 -11.34 -17.16 -11.55
C PRO A 128 -10.46 -16.54 -10.46
N ILE A 129 -9.91 -15.36 -10.75
CA ILE A 129 -9.10 -14.55 -9.83
C ILE A 129 -9.72 -13.16 -9.67
N SER A 130 -9.30 -12.44 -8.64
CA SER A 130 -9.74 -11.05 -8.44
C SER A 130 -9.09 -10.12 -9.47
N LEU A 131 -9.75 -8.99 -9.77
CA LEU A 131 -9.17 -7.89 -10.53
C LEU A 131 -7.79 -7.50 -9.98
N THR A 132 -7.70 -7.36 -8.65
CA THR A 132 -6.45 -7.03 -7.94
C THR A 132 -5.41 -8.14 -8.03
N GLY A 133 -5.83 -9.40 -8.15
CA GLY A 133 -4.95 -10.55 -8.34
C GLY A 133 -4.27 -10.54 -9.70
N LEU A 134 -5.00 -10.20 -10.77
CA LEU A 134 -4.39 -10.06 -12.11
C LEU A 134 -3.53 -8.80 -12.23
N THR A 135 -3.91 -7.70 -11.55
CA THR A 135 -3.04 -6.51 -11.42
C THR A 135 -1.76 -6.85 -10.67
N PHE A 136 -1.86 -7.61 -9.56
CA PHE A 136 -0.73 -8.05 -8.75
C PHE A 136 0.31 -8.79 -9.58
N THR A 137 -0.11 -9.72 -10.42
CA THR A 137 0.78 -10.48 -11.30
C THR A 137 1.15 -9.75 -12.59
N ARG A 138 0.84 -8.44 -12.68
CA ARG A 138 1.11 -7.57 -13.82
C ARG A 138 0.54 -8.12 -15.14
N ASN A 139 -0.73 -8.52 -15.10
CA ASN A 139 -1.47 -9.11 -16.21
C ASN A 139 -0.84 -10.42 -16.74
N ARG A 140 -0.14 -11.16 -15.88
CA ARG A 140 0.35 -12.52 -16.18
C ARG A 140 -0.51 -13.52 -15.42
N ILE A 141 -1.19 -14.41 -16.12
CA ILE A 141 -2.05 -15.41 -15.50
C ILE A 141 -1.18 -16.55 -14.96
N PRO A 142 -1.17 -16.83 -13.65
CA PRO A 142 -0.44 -17.96 -13.09
C PRO A 142 -1.04 -19.31 -13.50
N GLU A 143 -0.31 -20.39 -13.29
CA GLU A 143 -0.80 -21.75 -13.54
C GLU A 143 -2.06 -22.06 -12.71
N GLY A 144 -3.11 -22.56 -13.38
CA GLY A 144 -4.41 -22.81 -12.76
C GLY A 144 -4.36 -23.69 -11.52
N GLU A 145 -3.56 -24.76 -11.52
CA GLU A 145 -3.43 -25.66 -10.37
C GLU A 145 -2.80 -24.96 -9.15
N SER A 146 -1.84 -24.07 -9.38
CA SER A 146 -1.22 -23.27 -8.32
C SER A 146 -2.22 -22.32 -7.66
N ILE A 147 -3.16 -21.78 -8.45
CA ILE A 147 -4.26 -20.94 -7.96
C ILE A 147 -5.27 -21.80 -7.17
N THR A 148 -5.74 -22.90 -7.75
CA THR A 148 -6.74 -23.80 -7.16
C THR A 148 -6.27 -24.33 -5.80
N SER A 149 -5.03 -24.81 -5.73
CA SER A 149 -4.44 -25.40 -4.52
C SER A 149 -3.88 -24.37 -3.53
N GLY A 150 -3.89 -23.07 -3.87
CA GLY A 150 -3.31 -22.01 -3.02
C GLY A 150 -1.79 -22.12 -2.87
N ARG A 151 -1.11 -22.71 -3.84
CA ARG A 151 0.35 -22.92 -3.86
C ARG A 151 1.13 -21.77 -4.49
N TYR A 152 0.45 -20.79 -5.08
CA TYR A 152 1.12 -19.56 -5.50
C TYR A 152 1.68 -18.85 -4.27
N VAL A 153 3.00 -18.61 -4.27
CA VAL A 153 3.72 -17.93 -3.18
C VAL A 153 4.04 -16.51 -3.62
N SER A 154 3.43 -15.55 -2.95
CA SER A 154 3.74 -14.14 -3.08
C SER A 154 5.14 -13.85 -2.54
N GLU A 155 5.98 -13.22 -3.35
CA GLU A 155 7.26 -12.65 -2.92
C GLU A 155 7.09 -11.56 -1.84
N LEU A 156 5.88 -11.03 -1.66
CA LEU A 156 5.60 -10.04 -0.62
C LEU A 156 5.18 -10.67 0.71
N PHE A 157 4.94 -11.98 0.77
CA PHE A 157 4.49 -12.63 2.00
C PHE A 157 5.58 -12.60 3.07
N ALA A 158 5.23 -12.08 4.25
CA ALA A 158 6.07 -11.97 5.44
C ALA A 158 5.42 -12.63 6.68
N GLY A 159 4.29 -13.31 6.49
CA GLY A 159 3.63 -14.10 7.53
C GLY A 159 4.31 -15.45 7.77
N PRO A 160 3.86 -16.20 8.79
CA PRO A 160 4.36 -17.54 9.02
C PRO A 160 3.83 -18.50 7.95
N SER A 161 4.69 -19.37 7.41
CA SER A 161 4.31 -20.35 6.38
C SER A 161 3.82 -21.68 6.94
N SER A 162 4.07 -21.95 8.22
CA SER A 162 3.67 -23.15 8.95
C SER A 162 3.63 -22.91 10.45
N ALA A 163 3.02 -23.83 11.21
CA ALA A 163 2.95 -23.75 12.65
C ALA A 163 4.36 -23.69 13.27
N GLY A 164 4.59 -22.70 14.14
CA GLY A 164 5.89 -22.45 14.77
C GLY A 164 6.90 -21.69 13.92
N ALA A 165 6.62 -21.41 12.64
CA ALA A 165 7.47 -20.53 11.84
C ALA A 165 7.42 -19.08 12.37
N ALA A 166 8.56 -18.39 12.29
CA ALA A 166 8.63 -16.99 12.67
C ALA A 166 7.86 -16.11 11.68
N VAL A 167 7.29 -15.01 12.19
CA VAL A 167 6.81 -13.91 11.36
C VAL A 167 8.01 -13.08 10.94
N GLU A 168 8.17 -12.85 9.64
CA GLU A 168 9.26 -12.02 9.13
C GLU A 168 9.05 -10.55 9.55
N PRO A 169 10.14 -9.77 9.69
CA PRO A 169 10.04 -8.34 9.98
C PRO A 169 9.17 -7.62 8.95
N SER A 170 8.39 -6.64 9.42
CA SER A 170 7.60 -5.80 8.51
C SER A 170 8.51 -4.99 7.59
N ALA A 171 8.16 -4.95 6.31
CA ALA A 171 8.88 -4.24 5.27
C ALA A 171 7.95 -3.34 4.46
N THR A 172 8.50 -2.28 3.90
CA THR A 172 7.76 -1.36 3.03
C THR A 172 7.89 -1.77 1.56
N PHE A 173 6.90 -1.46 0.72
CA PHE A 173 6.89 -1.97 -0.67
C PHE A 173 8.09 -1.56 -1.51
N ASP A 174 8.69 -0.42 -1.20
CA ASP A 174 9.85 0.05 -1.93
C ASP A 174 11.14 -0.70 -1.53
N GLN A 175 11.22 -1.19 -0.28
CA GLN A 175 12.24 -2.09 0.26
C GLN A 175 12.16 -3.41 -0.49
N MET A 176 10.94 -3.88 -0.69
CA MET A 176 10.62 -5.06 -1.49
C MET A 176 10.94 -4.84 -2.97
N ARG A 177 10.58 -3.69 -3.55
CA ARG A 177 10.95 -3.32 -4.92
C ARG A 177 12.47 -3.34 -5.12
N ASN A 178 13.24 -2.83 -4.16
CA ASN A 178 14.71 -2.82 -4.28
C ASN A 178 15.31 -4.24 -4.20
N ARG A 179 14.65 -5.17 -3.49
CA ARG A 179 15.01 -6.59 -3.47
C ARG A 179 14.59 -7.32 -4.74
N LEU A 180 13.38 -7.06 -5.22
CA LEU A 180 12.72 -7.83 -6.29
C LEU A 180 12.95 -7.26 -7.69
N LEU A 181 13.31 -5.98 -7.80
CA LEU A 181 13.53 -5.27 -9.06
C LEU A 181 12.36 -5.48 -10.03
N GLU A 182 12.63 -6.02 -11.22
CA GLU A 182 11.62 -6.29 -12.25
C GLU A 182 10.60 -7.35 -11.83
N ALA A 183 10.93 -8.22 -10.86
CA ALA A 183 10.05 -9.24 -10.31
C ALA A 183 9.06 -8.71 -9.26
N MET A 184 9.17 -7.43 -8.87
CA MET A 184 8.23 -6.80 -7.94
C MET A 184 6.80 -6.92 -8.48
N PRO A 185 5.85 -7.57 -7.78
CA PRO A 185 4.46 -7.56 -8.20
C PRO A 185 3.86 -6.14 -8.09
N LEU A 186 2.64 -5.92 -8.57
CA LEU A 186 1.95 -4.63 -8.45
C LEU A 186 0.75 -4.73 -7.50
N PRO A 187 0.94 -4.60 -6.18
CA PRO A 187 -0.12 -4.55 -5.18
C PRO A 187 -1.29 -3.67 -5.60
N ALA A 188 -2.51 -4.16 -5.40
CA ALA A 188 -3.71 -3.43 -5.76
C ALA A 188 -4.83 -3.61 -4.73
N MET A 189 -5.68 -2.61 -4.59
CA MET A 189 -6.79 -2.62 -3.65
C MET A 189 -7.95 -1.79 -4.18
N MET A 190 -9.18 -2.24 -3.92
CA MET A 190 -10.40 -1.55 -4.34
C MET A 190 -10.93 -0.69 -3.19
N LEU A 191 -11.29 0.57 -3.43
CA LEU A 191 -11.77 1.46 -2.35
C LEU A 191 -13.07 0.95 -1.73
N ALA A 192 -14.02 0.55 -2.58
CA ALA A 192 -15.27 -0.09 -2.21
C ALA A 192 -15.93 -0.72 -3.44
N PHE A 193 -16.95 -1.55 -3.22
CA PHE A 193 -17.87 -2.00 -4.26
C PHE A 193 -19.27 -1.42 -3.99
N THR A 194 -19.82 -0.68 -4.96
CA THR A 194 -21.12 0.02 -4.83
C THR A 194 -22.24 -0.58 -5.68
N GLY A 195 -21.98 -1.71 -6.35
CA GLY A 195 -23.01 -2.46 -7.08
C GLY A 195 -23.91 -3.29 -6.17
N GLU A 196 -24.62 -4.26 -6.76
CA GLU A 196 -25.55 -5.13 -6.04
C GLU A 196 -24.87 -5.85 -4.84
N ARG A 197 -25.48 -5.84 -3.65
CA ARG A 197 -24.88 -6.36 -2.39
C ARG A 197 -23.57 -5.69 -1.95
N GLY A 198 -23.22 -4.57 -2.58
CA GLY A 198 -22.20 -3.63 -2.12
C GLY A 198 -22.74 -2.71 -1.02
N ILE A 199 -22.10 -1.56 -0.91
CA ILE A 199 -22.50 -0.46 -0.02
C ILE A 199 -22.82 0.79 -0.84
N ALA A 200 -23.61 1.71 -0.29
CA ALA A 200 -23.86 2.97 -0.97
C ALA A 200 -22.54 3.78 -1.11
N VAL A 201 -22.42 4.59 -2.16
CA VAL A 201 -21.23 5.45 -2.35
C VAL A 201 -21.01 6.40 -1.16
N SER A 202 -22.07 6.86 -0.51
CA SER A 202 -21.98 7.66 0.72
C SER A 202 -21.41 6.88 1.91
N GLU A 203 -21.74 5.59 2.03
CA GLU A 203 -21.18 4.71 3.06
C GLU A 203 -19.69 4.43 2.78
N ALA A 204 -19.31 4.25 1.51
CA ALA A 204 -17.92 4.12 1.09
C ALA A 204 -17.10 5.38 1.40
N ILE A 205 -17.63 6.56 1.09
CA ILE A 205 -17.00 7.84 1.45
C ILE A 205 -16.79 7.94 2.96
N ALA A 206 -17.82 7.67 3.76
CA ALA A 206 -17.73 7.72 5.22
C ALA A 206 -16.71 6.72 5.78
N ALA A 207 -16.58 5.53 5.18
CA ALA A 207 -15.57 4.55 5.57
C ALA A 207 -14.14 5.06 5.29
N LEU A 208 -13.89 5.65 4.13
CA LEU A 208 -12.58 6.23 3.77
C LEU A 208 -12.24 7.43 4.67
N GLU A 209 -13.19 8.32 4.94
CA GLU A 209 -12.99 9.47 5.83
C GLU A 209 -12.61 9.02 7.24
N ARG A 210 -13.29 8.01 7.80
CA ARG A 210 -12.93 7.40 9.09
C ARG A 210 -11.55 6.78 9.06
N ALA A 211 -11.19 6.07 7.98
CA ALA A 211 -9.89 5.45 7.84
C ALA A 211 -8.76 6.49 7.77
N ALA A 212 -8.93 7.55 6.98
CA ALA A 212 -7.96 8.64 6.88
C ALA A 212 -7.81 9.43 8.19
N ALA A 213 -8.90 9.67 8.91
CA ALA A 213 -8.87 10.33 10.22
C ALA A 213 -8.13 9.52 11.29
N SER A 214 -7.97 8.21 11.10
CA SER A 214 -7.25 7.35 12.04
C SER A 214 -5.73 7.49 11.97
N ASP A 215 -5.19 8.03 10.87
CA ASP A 215 -3.74 8.11 10.64
C ASP A 215 -3.01 8.81 11.79
N HIS A 216 -1.96 8.14 12.27
CA HIS A 216 -1.11 8.63 13.36
C HIS A 216 -1.83 8.90 14.69
N THR A 217 -3.05 8.39 14.89
CA THR A 217 -3.79 8.55 16.16
C THR A 217 -3.49 7.45 17.17
N SER A 218 -2.86 6.35 16.72
CA SER A 218 -2.52 5.18 17.53
C SER A 218 -3.68 4.66 18.40
N PRO A 219 -4.83 4.29 17.80
CA PRO A 219 -6.00 3.87 18.55
C PRO A 219 -5.68 2.66 19.44
N SER A 220 -6.20 2.69 20.66
CA SER A 220 -6.14 1.60 21.64
C SER A 220 -7.38 0.72 21.53
N GLY A 221 -7.24 -0.57 21.82
CA GLY A 221 -8.36 -1.51 21.86
C GLY A 221 -7.88 -2.94 21.86
N THR A 222 -8.79 -3.85 21.51
CA THR A 222 -8.51 -5.30 21.46
C THR A 222 -8.33 -5.79 20.03
N VAL A 223 -7.36 -6.68 19.82
CA VAL A 223 -7.37 -7.60 18.68
C VAL A 223 -8.07 -8.89 19.10
N PHE A 224 -9.16 -9.25 18.44
CA PHE A 224 -9.98 -10.38 18.82
C PHE A 224 -9.99 -11.46 17.72
N PHE A 225 -9.55 -12.66 18.08
CA PHE A 225 -9.59 -13.85 17.25
C PHE A 225 -10.75 -14.75 17.72
N ALA A 226 -11.88 -14.69 17.01
CA ALA A 226 -13.06 -15.50 17.32
C ALA A 226 -12.94 -16.87 16.62
N VAL A 227 -12.75 -17.92 17.41
CA VAL A 227 -12.54 -19.31 16.95
C VAL A 227 -13.79 -20.17 17.09
N ASN A 228 -13.94 -21.16 16.22
CA ASN A 228 -15.01 -22.17 16.26
C ASN A 228 -14.53 -23.46 15.56
N ASP A 229 -15.39 -24.48 15.50
CA ASP A 229 -15.04 -25.80 14.96
C ASP A 229 -15.21 -25.95 13.43
N ASP A 230 -15.66 -24.90 12.71
CA ASP A 230 -15.74 -24.91 11.24
C ASP A 230 -14.33 -24.89 10.64
N VAL A 231 -14.13 -25.61 9.53
CA VAL A 231 -12.84 -25.66 8.81
C VAL A 231 -12.34 -24.27 8.39
N ARG A 232 -13.25 -23.32 8.15
CA ARG A 232 -12.94 -21.91 7.88
C ARG A 232 -12.23 -21.22 9.05
N SER A 233 -12.49 -21.70 10.27
CA SER A 233 -11.84 -21.23 11.48
C SER A 233 -10.57 -22.02 11.74
N THR A 234 -10.68 -23.35 11.81
CA THR A 234 -9.58 -24.23 12.25
C THR A 234 -8.34 -24.15 11.37
N CYS A 235 -8.48 -23.84 10.07
CA CYS A 235 -7.34 -23.70 9.17
C CYS A 235 -6.39 -22.54 9.52
N ARG A 236 -6.81 -21.56 10.34
CA ARG A 236 -5.98 -20.43 10.80
C ARG A 236 -5.59 -20.50 12.29
N HIS A 237 -6.18 -21.41 13.08
CA HIS A 237 -6.00 -21.45 14.54
C HIS A 237 -4.53 -21.50 14.98
N TRP A 238 -3.71 -22.26 14.26
CA TRP A 238 -2.30 -22.42 14.55
C TRP A 238 -1.51 -21.08 14.57
N GLN A 239 -2.06 -20.01 13.98
CA GLN A 239 -1.45 -18.68 13.91
C GLN A 239 -1.83 -17.78 15.09
N TYR A 240 -2.98 -18.01 15.73
CA TYR A 240 -3.63 -17.00 16.58
C TYR A 240 -2.92 -16.78 17.90
N GLU A 241 -2.54 -17.83 18.62
CA GLU A 241 -1.85 -17.68 19.90
C GLU A 241 -0.47 -17.02 19.75
N GLY A 242 0.28 -17.42 18.72
CA GLY A 242 1.58 -16.80 18.42
C GLY A 242 1.46 -15.32 18.07
N ALA A 243 0.46 -14.95 17.25
CA ALA A 243 0.20 -13.55 16.92
C ALA A 243 -0.29 -12.76 18.14
N ALA A 244 -1.17 -13.34 18.97
CA ALA A 244 -1.67 -12.72 20.19
C ALA A 244 -0.55 -12.47 21.21
N ALA A 245 0.36 -13.42 21.40
CA ALA A 245 1.55 -13.24 22.22
C ALA A 245 2.45 -12.12 21.68
N ALA A 246 2.77 -12.15 20.37
CA ALA A 246 3.60 -11.12 19.76
C ALA A 246 2.98 -9.71 19.87
N LEU A 247 1.66 -9.58 19.76
CA LEU A 247 0.93 -8.32 19.95
C LEU A 247 1.04 -7.80 21.39
N ARG A 248 0.91 -8.68 22.38
CA ARG A 248 1.07 -8.33 23.80
C ARG A 248 2.52 -7.93 24.10
N ASP A 249 3.47 -8.78 23.72
CA ASP A 249 4.88 -8.66 24.12
C ASP A 249 5.60 -7.51 23.42
N ARG A 250 5.31 -7.28 22.13
CA ARG A 250 6.00 -6.25 21.33
C ARG A 250 5.33 -4.89 21.37
N TYR A 251 4.00 -4.86 21.54
CA TYR A 251 3.20 -3.65 21.35
C TYR A 251 2.25 -3.33 22.50
N GLY A 252 2.22 -4.14 23.57
CA GLY A 252 1.31 -3.95 24.70
C GLY A 252 -0.17 -4.04 24.31
N VAL A 253 -0.51 -4.70 23.21
CA VAL A 253 -1.87 -4.79 22.69
C VAL A 253 -2.62 -5.91 23.39
N ARG A 254 -3.83 -5.63 23.88
CA ARG A 254 -4.74 -6.69 24.35
C ARG A 254 -5.15 -7.55 23.16
N ALA A 255 -4.81 -8.83 23.20
CA ALA A 255 -5.16 -9.79 22.16
C ALA A 255 -5.84 -11.02 22.78
N VAL A 256 -7.03 -11.36 22.28
CA VAL A 256 -7.89 -12.43 22.81
C VAL A 256 -8.13 -13.48 21.74
N VAL A 257 -7.95 -14.75 22.09
CA VAL A 257 -8.39 -15.91 21.30
C VAL A 257 -9.52 -16.57 22.08
N SER A 258 -10.71 -16.69 21.49
CA SER A 258 -11.90 -17.11 22.24
C SER A 258 -12.94 -17.78 21.35
N THR A 259 -13.61 -18.80 21.89
CA THR A 259 -14.81 -19.41 21.28
C THR A 259 -16.08 -18.57 21.48
N ASN A 260 -16.07 -17.67 22.46
CA ASN A 260 -17.11 -16.66 22.65
C ASN A 260 -16.86 -15.46 21.75
N LEU A 261 -17.94 -14.80 21.31
CA LEU A 261 -17.89 -13.50 20.66
C LEU A 261 -17.41 -12.39 21.63
N PRO A 262 -16.90 -11.26 21.11
CA PRO A 262 -16.50 -10.12 21.94
C PRO A 262 -17.62 -9.64 22.86
N SER A 263 -17.23 -9.33 24.09
CA SER A 263 -18.08 -8.74 25.13
C SER A 263 -17.80 -7.24 25.30
N ALA A 264 -18.56 -6.56 26.16
CA ALA A 264 -18.36 -5.14 26.46
C ALA A 264 -16.92 -4.80 26.90
N ALA A 265 -16.22 -5.72 27.57
CA ALA A 265 -14.84 -5.52 28.02
C ALA A 265 -13.79 -5.63 26.89
N ASP A 266 -14.18 -6.13 25.72
CA ASP A 266 -13.31 -6.27 24.56
C ASP A 266 -13.32 -5.01 23.68
N PHE A 267 -14.39 -4.21 23.72
CA PHE A 267 -14.58 -3.05 22.85
C PHE A 267 -13.80 -1.80 23.31
N PRO A 268 -13.37 -0.93 22.38
CA PRO A 268 -13.47 -1.10 20.92
C PRO A 268 -12.43 -2.10 20.39
N LEU A 269 -12.72 -2.72 19.24
CA LEU A 269 -11.80 -3.62 18.56
C LEU A 269 -10.92 -2.83 17.59
N ILE A 270 -9.61 -2.96 17.73
CA ILE A 270 -8.64 -2.50 16.73
C ILE A 270 -8.30 -3.59 15.71
N GLY A 271 -8.81 -4.81 15.92
CA GLY A 271 -8.68 -5.92 15.01
C GLY A 271 -9.71 -7.01 15.29
N PHE A 272 -10.27 -7.62 14.23
CA PHE A 272 -11.14 -8.79 14.35
C PHE A 272 -10.84 -9.81 13.27
N MET A 273 -10.72 -11.08 13.65
CA MET A 273 -10.60 -12.19 12.71
C MET A 273 -11.49 -13.34 13.16
N THR A 274 -12.19 -13.96 12.20
CA THR A 274 -12.96 -15.18 12.46
C THR A 274 -13.04 -16.10 11.25
N GLY A 275 -13.45 -17.34 11.46
CA GLY A 275 -13.77 -18.28 10.39
C GLY A 275 -15.25 -18.62 10.44
N SER A 276 -16.11 -17.66 10.11
CA SER A 276 -17.56 -17.82 10.13
C SER A 276 -18.16 -17.36 8.81
N ARG A 277 -19.11 -18.16 8.31
CA ARG A 277 -19.85 -17.89 7.08
C ARG A 277 -20.61 -16.56 7.15
N THR A 278 -21.26 -16.32 8.28
CA THR A 278 -22.06 -15.13 8.56
C THR A 278 -21.62 -14.52 9.87
N VAL A 279 -21.41 -13.21 9.86
CA VAL A 279 -21.03 -12.41 11.02
C VAL A 279 -21.97 -11.23 11.12
N ALA A 280 -22.49 -10.98 12.33
CA ALA A 280 -23.28 -9.79 12.65
C ALA A 280 -22.32 -8.62 12.94
N THR A 281 -21.80 -8.02 11.87
CA THR A 281 -20.77 -6.97 11.92
C THR A 281 -21.28 -5.70 12.62
N ASP A 282 -22.58 -5.43 12.55
CA ASP A 282 -23.28 -4.33 13.23
C ASP A 282 -23.27 -4.44 14.77
N LYS A 283 -22.91 -5.61 15.32
CA LYS A 283 -22.77 -5.84 16.76
C LYS A 283 -21.34 -5.61 17.26
N LEU A 284 -20.40 -5.34 16.37
CA LEU A 284 -19.00 -5.12 16.71
C LEU A 284 -18.71 -3.62 16.73
N THR A 285 -18.09 -3.12 17.79
CA THR A 285 -17.59 -1.75 17.83
C THR A 285 -16.14 -1.74 17.36
N LEU A 286 -15.91 -1.37 16.09
CA LEU A 286 -14.58 -1.25 15.50
C LEU A 286 -14.01 0.16 15.71
N ALA A 287 -12.75 0.24 16.12
CA ALA A 287 -12.02 1.50 16.20
C ALA A 287 -11.65 1.99 14.79
N PRO A 288 -11.53 3.32 14.56
CA PRO A 288 -10.98 3.85 13.32
C PRO A 288 -9.62 3.24 13.00
N GLY A 289 -9.40 2.84 11.75
CA GLY A 289 -8.14 2.18 11.35
C GLY A 289 -8.11 0.66 11.55
N ALA A 290 -9.15 0.06 12.16
CA ALA A 290 -9.18 -1.37 12.40
C ALA A 290 -9.23 -2.20 11.11
N PHE A 291 -8.56 -3.35 11.13
CA PHE A 291 -8.76 -4.43 10.17
C PHE A 291 -9.78 -5.43 10.73
N ALA A 292 -10.75 -5.83 9.90
CA ALA A 292 -11.66 -6.91 10.28
C ALA A 292 -11.91 -7.85 9.11
N ASP A 293 -11.84 -9.15 9.35
CA ASP A 293 -12.20 -10.16 8.35
C ASP A 293 -12.97 -11.35 8.92
N ASN A 294 -13.61 -12.05 7.99
CA ASN A 294 -14.01 -13.42 8.19
C ASN A 294 -13.53 -14.28 7.01
N LEU A 295 -12.86 -15.38 7.31
CA LEU A 295 -12.54 -16.39 6.32
C LEU A 295 -13.85 -17.06 5.90
N THR A 296 -14.29 -16.74 4.70
CA THR A 296 -15.50 -17.29 4.09
C THR A 296 -15.33 -17.34 2.59
N SER A 297 -16.06 -18.26 1.95
CA SER A 297 -16.18 -18.26 0.49
C SER A 297 -16.96 -17.02 0.05
N PHE A 298 -16.81 -16.57 -1.19
CA PHE A 298 -17.71 -15.58 -1.82
C PHE A 298 -17.81 -14.21 -1.12
N GLY A 299 -16.88 -13.86 -0.22
CA GLY A 299 -16.89 -12.58 0.51
C GLY A 299 -16.82 -11.33 -0.39
N ALA A 300 -16.33 -11.48 -1.62
CA ALA A 300 -16.33 -10.44 -2.66
C ALA A 300 -16.98 -10.92 -3.98
N ALA A 301 -17.71 -12.04 -3.96
CA ALA A 301 -18.57 -12.48 -5.04
C ALA A 301 -19.98 -11.87 -4.86
N PHE A 302 -20.16 -10.66 -5.39
CA PHE A 302 -21.37 -9.84 -5.16
C PHE A 302 -22.62 -10.31 -5.91
N HIS A 303 -22.45 -11.13 -6.95
CA HIS A 303 -23.53 -11.84 -7.63
C HIS A 303 -24.17 -12.94 -6.75
N GLN A 304 -23.56 -13.29 -5.61
CA GLN A 304 -24.08 -14.31 -4.70
C GLN A 304 -24.62 -13.69 -3.42
N ALA A 305 -25.82 -14.10 -2.99
CA ALA A 305 -26.41 -13.64 -1.72
C ALA A 305 -25.77 -14.27 -0.48
N ALA A 306 -25.03 -15.37 -0.65
CA ALA A 306 -24.46 -16.10 0.46
C ALA A 306 -23.26 -15.36 1.08
N HIS A 307 -23.16 -15.46 2.41
CA HIS A 307 -22.01 -15.09 3.24
C HIS A 307 -21.87 -13.58 3.47
N THR A 308 -21.28 -13.19 4.59
CA THR A 308 -20.98 -11.77 4.87
C THR A 308 -20.04 -11.21 3.81
N LYS A 309 -20.42 -10.06 3.22
CA LYS A 309 -19.61 -9.38 2.20
C LYS A 309 -18.56 -8.49 2.82
N ALA A 310 -17.39 -8.40 2.17
CA ALA A 310 -16.26 -7.60 2.63
C ALA A 310 -16.63 -6.12 2.85
N THR A 311 -17.54 -5.59 2.02
CA THR A 311 -18.05 -4.21 2.14
C THR A 311 -18.83 -3.95 3.42
N THR A 312 -19.44 -4.97 4.03
CA THR A 312 -20.15 -4.85 5.32
C THR A 312 -19.20 -4.41 6.43
N TRP A 313 -17.97 -4.95 6.44
CA TRP A 313 -16.92 -4.54 7.39
C TRP A 313 -16.57 -3.06 7.24
N LEU A 314 -16.47 -2.55 6.00
CA LEU A 314 -16.19 -1.13 5.74
C LEU A 314 -17.32 -0.24 6.25
N LYS A 315 -18.56 -0.61 5.93
CA LYS A 315 -19.77 0.06 6.40
C LYS A 315 -19.79 0.15 7.92
N ASP A 316 -19.48 -0.94 8.61
CA ASP A 316 -19.56 -1.06 10.06
C ASP A 316 -18.28 -0.64 10.80
N GLY A 317 -17.30 -0.04 10.09
CA GLY A 317 -16.24 0.75 10.72
C GLY A 317 -14.80 0.30 10.46
N ALA A 318 -14.59 -0.85 9.81
CA ALA A 318 -13.24 -1.28 9.44
C ALA A 318 -12.64 -0.29 8.42
N ALA A 319 -11.36 0.05 8.58
CA ALA A 319 -10.63 0.80 7.57
C ALA A 319 -10.36 -0.03 6.31
N PHE A 320 -10.23 -1.35 6.49
CA PHE A 320 -10.07 -2.29 5.39
C PHE A 320 -10.46 -3.71 5.78
N SER A 321 -10.83 -4.48 4.76
CA SER A 321 -11.19 -5.89 4.84
C SER A 321 -10.84 -6.57 3.50
N ALA A 322 -11.19 -7.84 3.33
CA ALA A 322 -11.03 -8.54 2.08
C ALA A 322 -12.04 -9.69 1.96
N GLY A 323 -12.34 -10.11 0.73
CA GLY A 323 -13.22 -11.24 0.48
C GLY A 323 -12.85 -11.98 -0.80
N THR A 324 -13.19 -13.26 -0.90
CA THR A 324 -12.89 -14.02 -2.11
C THR A 324 -13.92 -13.79 -3.20
N VAL A 325 -13.46 -13.67 -4.44
CA VAL A 325 -14.32 -13.43 -5.61
C VAL A 325 -14.92 -14.72 -6.17
N ASP A 326 -14.40 -15.86 -5.71
CA ASP A 326 -14.84 -17.20 -6.06
C ASP A 326 -14.68 -18.15 -4.86
N GLU A 327 -15.07 -19.42 -5.00
CA GLU A 327 -14.88 -20.45 -3.98
C GLU A 327 -13.38 -20.74 -3.78
N PRO A 328 -12.79 -20.39 -2.63
CA PRO A 328 -11.36 -20.53 -2.43
C PRO A 328 -10.97 -21.91 -1.88
N TYR A 329 -11.94 -22.72 -1.45
CA TYR A 329 -11.77 -23.78 -0.45
C TYR A 329 -11.26 -23.21 0.90
N ALA A 330 -11.30 -24.01 1.97
CA ALA A 330 -10.79 -23.60 3.29
C ALA A 330 -9.25 -23.66 3.35
N ILE A 331 -8.59 -22.94 2.44
CA ILE A 331 -7.13 -22.87 2.29
C ILE A 331 -6.64 -21.56 2.89
N TRP A 332 -6.01 -21.63 4.08
CA TRP A 332 -5.54 -20.46 4.82
C TRP A 332 -4.65 -19.52 3.98
N ALA A 333 -3.85 -20.08 3.06
CA ALA A 333 -2.88 -19.33 2.25
C ALA A 333 -3.54 -18.27 1.35
N LYS A 334 -4.82 -18.42 1.04
CA LYS A 334 -5.60 -17.46 0.22
C LYS A 334 -6.20 -16.31 1.04
N PHE A 335 -5.99 -16.30 2.36
CA PHE A 335 -6.55 -15.33 3.28
C PHE A 335 -5.45 -14.65 4.11
N PRO A 336 -5.76 -13.49 4.73
CA PRO A 336 -4.82 -12.84 5.63
C PRO A 336 -4.48 -13.73 6.82
N SER A 337 -3.18 -13.87 7.06
CA SER A 337 -2.64 -14.43 8.28
C SER A 337 -2.81 -13.46 9.45
N ALA A 338 -2.75 -13.98 10.67
CA ALA A 338 -2.84 -13.17 11.88
C ALA A 338 -1.69 -12.15 12.04
N SER A 339 -0.61 -12.25 11.24
CA SER A 339 0.48 -11.27 11.25
C SER A 339 0.09 -9.92 10.68
N ILE A 340 -1.07 -9.79 10.01
CA ILE A 340 -1.57 -8.49 9.52
C ILE A 340 -1.64 -7.43 10.61
N PHE A 341 -1.99 -7.82 11.83
CA PHE A 341 -2.03 -6.92 12.98
C PHE A 341 -0.64 -6.47 13.42
N LEU A 342 0.38 -7.33 13.28
CA LEU A 342 1.77 -6.98 13.58
C LEU A 342 2.30 -5.98 12.55
N HIS A 343 2.05 -6.21 11.26
CA HIS A 343 2.45 -5.31 10.18
C HIS A 343 1.77 -3.93 10.32
N SER A 344 0.48 -3.93 10.61
CA SER A 344 -0.27 -2.68 10.84
C SER A 344 0.23 -1.94 12.09
N ARG A 345 0.52 -2.65 13.20
CA ARG A 345 1.11 -2.05 14.42
C ARG A 345 2.54 -1.57 14.23
N ALA A 346 3.30 -2.14 13.30
CA ALA A 346 4.61 -1.61 12.89
C ALA A 346 4.50 -0.30 12.07
N GLY A 347 3.27 0.10 11.69
CA GLY A 347 2.99 1.32 10.96
C GLY A 347 3.04 1.17 9.44
N CYS A 348 2.98 -0.06 8.91
CA CYS A 348 2.70 -0.28 7.49
C CYS A 348 1.32 0.27 7.13
N THR A 349 1.15 0.68 5.87
CA THR A 349 -0.19 1.01 5.36
C THR A 349 -1.07 -0.25 5.29
N SER A 350 -2.39 -0.08 5.15
CA SER A 350 -3.31 -1.20 4.99
C SER A 350 -2.96 -2.11 3.82
N VAL A 351 -2.58 -1.56 2.66
CA VAL A 351 -2.19 -2.39 1.50
C VAL A 351 -0.86 -3.12 1.73
N GLU A 352 0.12 -2.48 2.38
CA GLU A 352 1.38 -3.12 2.76
C GLU A 352 1.14 -4.25 3.76
N SER A 353 0.30 -4.00 4.77
CA SER A 353 -0.06 -5.00 5.79
C SER A 353 -0.79 -6.19 5.17
N PHE A 354 -1.71 -5.95 4.23
CA PHE A 354 -2.44 -7.00 3.55
C PHE A 354 -1.54 -7.92 2.73
N TYR A 355 -0.72 -7.38 1.82
CA TYR A 355 0.11 -8.20 0.93
C TYR A 355 1.27 -8.90 1.65
N GLN A 356 1.69 -8.39 2.80
CA GLN A 356 2.59 -9.10 3.71
C GLN A 356 1.93 -10.29 4.42
N SER A 357 0.60 -10.32 4.47
CA SER A 357 -0.16 -11.31 5.24
C SER A 357 -0.88 -12.35 4.40
N VAL A 358 -0.89 -12.23 3.06
CA VAL A 358 -1.55 -13.20 2.18
C VAL A 358 -0.52 -13.89 1.31
N LEU A 359 -0.37 -15.21 1.50
CA LEU A 359 0.57 -16.03 0.73
C LEU A 359 0.15 -16.10 -0.74
N SER A 360 -1.14 -16.30 -1.01
CA SER A 360 -1.72 -16.47 -2.35
C SER A 360 -2.83 -15.44 -2.62
N PRO A 361 -2.48 -14.20 -3.01
CA PRO A 361 -3.44 -13.08 -3.08
C PRO A 361 -4.28 -13.05 -4.36
N LEU A 362 -4.42 -14.16 -5.06
CA LEU A 362 -5.00 -14.18 -6.42
C LEU A 362 -6.53 -14.18 -6.39
N GLN A 363 -7.16 -15.02 -5.57
CA GLN A 363 -8.63 -15.15 -5.51
C GLN A 363 -9.31 -14.24 -4.48
N ILE A 364 -8.54 -13.40 -3.79
CA ILE A 364 -9.02 -12.51 -2.73
C ILE A 364 -8.91 -11.05 -3.16
N LEU A 365 -9.98 -10.28 -2.92
CA LEU A 365 -10.08 -8.87 -3.25
C LEU A 365 -9.98 -8.04 -1.96
N PRO A 366 -8.85 -7.36 -1.70
CA PRO A 366 -8.75 -6.39 -0.61
C PRO A 366 -9.58 -5.14 -0.92
N MET A 367 -10.29 -4.65 0.10
CA MET A 367 -11.12 -3.46 0.02
C MET A 367 -10.95 -2.50 1.19
N GLY A 368 -11.18 -1.21 0.97
CA GLY A 368 -11.06 -0.15 1.98
C GLY A 368 -10.01 0.89 1.59
N ASP A 369 -9.33 1.48 2.58
CA ASP A 369 -8.33 2.53 2.33
C ASP A 369 -6.90 1.95 2.23
N PRO A 370 -6.26 1.94 1.04
CA PRO A 370 -4.89 1.45 0.88
C PRO A 370 -3.83 2.15 1.73
N LEU A 371 -4.03 3.44 2.02
CA LEU A 371 -3.03 4.31 2.64
C LEU A 371 -3.26 4.50 4.15
N ALA A 372 -4.30 3.89 4.73
CA ALA A 372 -4.56 3.97 6.16
C ALA A 372 -3.38 3.41 6.97
N LYS A 373 -2.93 4.21 7.94
CA LYS A 373 -1.73 3.96 8.75
C LYS A 373 -1.90 4.49 10.18
N PRO A 374 -2.91 4.01 10.92
CA PRO A 374 -3.25 4.53 12.25
C PRO A 374 -2.11 4.54 13.26
N TRP A 375 -1.19 3.57 13.18
CA TRP A 375 -0.06 3.40 14.11
C TRP A 375 1.29 3.87 13.57
N ALA A 376 1.34 4.51 12.39
CA ALA A 376 2.58 5.11 11.92
C ALA A 376 2.92 6.36 12.75
N PRO A 377 4.18 6.59 13.16
CA PRO A 377 4.61 7.87 13.71
C PRO A 377 4.34 9.00 12.71
N ARG A 378 3.99 10.17 13.27
CA ARG A 378 3.69 11.37 12.51
C ARG A 378 4.99 12.07 12.10
N ILE A 379 5.06 12.50 10.85
CA ILE A 379 6.13 13.35 10.31
C ILE A 379 5.44 14.53 9.66
N GLU A 380 5.76 15.75 10.11
CA GLU A 380 5.14 16.98 9.60
C GLU A 380 6.20 17.89 8.95
N PRO A 381 6.52 17.66 7.67
CA PRO A 381 7.33 18.59 6.92
C PRO A 381 6.63 19.93 6.75
N VAL A 382 7.40 21.00 6.59
CA VAL A 382 6.91 22.32 6.23
C VAL A 382 7.85 22.87 5.16
N ILE A 383 7.27 23.36 4.06
CA ILE A 383 8.04 24.09 3.04
C ILE A 383 8.02 25.57 3.42
N ALA A 384 9.19 26.22 3.42
CA ALA A 384 9.30 27.65 3.70
C ALA A 384 8.42 28.46 2.73
N PRO A 385 7.74 29.52 3.19
CA PRO A 385 6.91 30.35 2.33
C PRO A 385 7.69 30.91 1.14
N VAL A 386 7.03 30.95 -0.02
CA VAL A 386 7.58 31.46 -1.27
C VAL A 386 6.84 32.76 -1.61
N ALA A 387 7.58 33.80 -1.98
CA ALA A 387 7.02 35.11 -2.30
C ALA A 387 6.93 35.34 -3.81
N GLY A 388 5.73 35.62 -4.31
CA GLY A 388 5.46 35.93 -5.71
C GLY A 388 5.73 34.78 -6.69
N PRO A 389 5.58 35.04 -8.00
CA PRO A 389 5.98 34.08 -9.03
C PRO A 389 7.48 33.78 -8.98
N LEU A 390 7.84 32.53 -9.20
CA LEU A 390 9.21 32.05 -9.24
C LEU A 390 9.82 32.25 -10.63
N ALA A 391 11.07 32.71 -10.67
CA ALA A 391 11.80 32.92 -11.92
C ALA A 391 13.31 32.67 -11.75
N GLY A 392 13.95 32.12 -12.79
CA GLY A 392 15.39 31.85 -12.78
C GLY A 392 15.80 30.69 -11.87
N ILE A 393 16.74 30.93 -10.96
CA ILE A 393 17.23 29.92 -10.01
C ILE A 393 16.69 30.29 -8.63
N VAL A 394 15.93 29.38 -8.04
CA VAL A 394 15.27 29.57 -6.74
C VAL A 394 15.67 28.47 -5.78
N GLU A 395 15.75 28.77 -4.48
CA GLU A 395 16.03 27.78 -3.45
C GLU A 395 14.79 27.59 -2.59
N LEU A 396 14.28 26.36 -2.55
CA LEU A 396 13.21 25.94 -1.65
C LEU A 396 13.81 25.18 -0.47
N LYS A 397 13.27 25.39 0.73
CA LYS A 397 13.75 24.76 1.96
C LYS A 397 12.61 24.07 2.67
N ALA A 398 12.93 22.94 3.29
CA ALA A 398 11.99 22.20 4.13
C ALA A 398 12.55 21.97 5.53
N GLU A 399 11.66 22.07 6.51
CA GLU A 399 11.90 21.73 7.90
C GLU A 399 10.91 20.65 8.34
N VAL A 400 11.15 19.99 9.46
CA VAL A 400 10.19 19.07 10.08
C VAL A 400 9.84 19.58 11.47
N LYS A 401 8.54 19.73 11.76
CA LYS A 401 8.10 20.16 13.09
C LYS A 401 8.46 19.09 14.13
N GLY A 402 9.06 19.53 15.22
CA GLY A 402 9.47 18.64 16.31
C GLY A 402 10.52 17.62 15.87
N GLU A 403 11.37 17.97 14.90
CA GLU A 403 12.44 17.10 14.42
C GLU A 403 13.33 16.62 15.57
N ASP A 404 13.46 15.30 15.70
CA ASP A 404 14.40 14.64 16.61
C ASP A 404 15.76 14.49 15.92
N PRO A 405 16.84 15.14 16.42
CA PRO A 405 18.18 15.02 15.84
C PRO A 405 18.75 13.59 15.83
N ALA A 406 18.22 12.68 16.65
CA ALA A 406 18.61 11.27 16.66
C ALA A 406 18.00 10.47 15.50
N VAL A 407 16.98 11.01 14.82
CA VAL A 407 16.30 10.35 13.72
C VAL A 407 16.85 10.85 12.39
N PHE A 408 17.46 9.94 11.63
CA PHE A 408 17.96 10.28 10.30
C PHE A 408 16.80 10.49 9.32
N LEU A 409 16.68 11.71 8.79
CA LEU A 409 15.65 12.09 7.84
C LEU A 409 16.19 12.21 6.41
N ARG A 410 15.43 11.68 5.44
CA ARG A 410 15.70 11.85 4.01
C ARG A 410 14.58 12.66 3.35
N PHE A 411 14.99 13.64 2.55
CA PHE A 411 14.10 14.56 1.85
C PHE A 411 14.13 14.27 0.35
N ASN A 412 12.96 14.19 -0.27
CA ASN A 412 12.80 14.12 -1.71
C ASN A 412 11.78 15.14 -2.18
N TRP A 413 12.15 15.93 -3.17
CA TRP A 413 11.31 16.96 -3.76
C TRP A 413 10.71 16.45 -5.06
N LEU A 414 9.42 16.69 -5.24
CA LEU A 414 8.69 16.41 -6.44
C LEU A 414 8.13 17.72 -7.01
N VAL A 415 8.20 17.87 -8.33
CA VAL A 415 7.52 18.94 -9.07
C VAL A 415 6.53 18.24 -10.00
N ASP A 416 5.25 18.61 -9.88
CA ASP A 416 4.14 18.01 -10.64
C ASP A 416 4.13 16.48 -10.58
N GLY A 417 4.39 15.96 -9.38
CA GLY A 417 4.40 14.52 -9.10
C GLY A 417 5.66 13.77 -9.53
N LYS A 418 6.64 14.43 -10.17
CA LYS A 418 7.91 13.82 -10.61
C LYS A 418 9.06 14.17 -9.67
N LEU A 419 9.90 13.19 -9.35
CA LEU A 419 11.11 13.42 -8.54
C LEU A 419 12.03 14.45 -9.21
N ALA A 420 12.26 15.57 -8.52
CA ALA A 420 13.07 16.69 -9.01
C ALA A 420 14.41 16.83 -8.24
N ALA A 421 14.42 16.57 -6.93
CA ALA A 421 15.64 16.66 -6.13
C ALA A 421 15.62 15.76 -4.89
N SER A 422 16.79 15.64 -4.26
CA SER A 422 16.98 15.03 -2.95
C SER A 422 17.77 15.98 -2.06
N GLY A 423 17.47 16.00 -0.76
CA GLY A 423 18.12 16.89 0.21
C GLY A 423 17.16 17.89 0.83
N ARG A 424 17.57 18.47 1.96
CA ARG A 424 16.74 19.41 2.74
C ARG A 424 16.42 20.68 1.96
N ASN A 425 17.33 21.09 1.10
CA ASN A 425 17.17 22.22 0.20
C ASN A 425 17.00 21.71 -1.24
N PHE A 426 16.20 22.43 -2.02
CA PHE A 426 15.99 22.19 -3.44
C PHE A 426 16.33 23.46 -4.21
N VAL A 427 17.47 23.43 -4.91
CA VAL A 427 17.84 24.46 -5.87
C VAL A 427 17.19 24.12 -7.21
N TRP A 428 16.24 24.93 -7.62
CA TRP A 428 15.43 24.71 -8.81
C TRP A 428 15.72 25.78 -9.86
N ASN A 429 16.11 25.36 -11.06
CA ASN A 429 16.16 26.23 -12.23
C ASN A 429 14.79 26.18 -12.93
N THR A 430 13.95 27.19 -12.70
CA THR A 430 12.59 27.26 -13.23
C THR A 430 12.55 27.51 -14.73
N ARG A 431 13.67 27.87 -15.37
CA ARG A 431 13.76 28.00 -16.84
C ARG A 431 13.61 26.66 -17.58
N ASN A 432 13.73 25.55 -16.85
CA ASN A 432 13.63 24.21 -17.40
C ASN A 432 12.20 23.64 -17.36
N VAL A 433 11.22 24.42 -16.90
CA VAL A 433 9.81 24.04 -16.86
C VAL A 433 8.96 25.09 -17.58
N PRO A 434 7.75 24.74 -18.03
CA PRO A 434 6.80 25.73 -18.56
C PRO A 434 6.49 26.83 -17.54
N ASP A 435 6.16 28.02 -18.02
CA ASP A 435 5.55 29.04 -17.15
C ASP A 435 4.12 28.63 -16.78
N GLY A 436 3.66 29.01 -15.59
CA GLY A 436 2.34 28.69 -15.05
C GLY A 436 2.37 28.03 -13.67
N ALA A 437 1.24 27.43 -13.28
CA ALA A 437 1.08 26.85 -11.97
C ALA A 437 1.74 25.46 -11.86
N HIS A 438 2.54 25.29 -10.81
CA HIS A 438 3.20 24.03 -10.47
C HIS A 438 2.89 23.61 -9.04
N VAL A 439 2.92 22.31 -8.80
CA VAL A 439 2.80 21.73 -7.46
C VAL A 439 4.17 21.24 -7.02
N VAL A 440 4.70 21.83 -5.94
CA VAL A 440 5.95 21.39 -5.33
C VAL A 440 5.63 20.63 -4.05
N ARG A 441 6.08 19.38 -3.98
CA ARG A 441 5.92 18.51 -2.81
C ARG A 441 7.27 18.11 -2.25
N VAL A 442 7.46 18.26 -0.95
CA VAL A 442 8.57 17.61 -0.23
C VAL A 442 8.04 16.40 0.50
N VAL A 443 8.72 15.27 0.35
CA VAL A 443 8.45 14.03 1.09
C VAL A 443 9.64 13.77 2.00
N VAL A 444 9.35 13.61 3.30
CA VAL A 444 10.37 13.36 4.33
C VAL A 444 10.13 12.02 4.98
N ARG A 445 11.22 11.27 5.18
CA ARG A 445 11.17 9.88 5.64
C ARG A 445 12.18 9.60 6.72
N ARG A 446 11.78 8.78 7.68
CA ARG A 446 12.71 8.18 8.64
C ARG A 446 13.59 7.14 7.95
N GLN A 447 14.85 7.08 8.34
CA GLN A 447 15.84 6.13 7.84
C GLN A 447 16.23 5.13 8.93
N LEU A 448 16.80 4.00 8.51
CA LEU A 448 17.34 2.96 9.38
C LEU A 448 16.31 2.21 10.24
N GLU A 449 15.03 2.34 9.90
CA GLU A 449 13.94 1.56 10.52
C GLU A 449 13.46 0.44 9.58
N SER A 450 12.88 -0.62 10.16
CA SER A 450 12.28 -1.73 9.42
C SER A 450 11.10 -1.24 8.57
N VAL A 451 10.21 -0.45 9.16
CA VAL A 451 9.16 0.28 8.47
C VAL A 451 9.53 1.76 8.40
N ARG A 452 9.70 2.31 7.20
CA ARG A 452 10.20 3.67 7.01
C ARG A 452 9.09 4.68 6.80
N HIS A 453 8.49 5.17 7.88
CA HIS A 453 7.35 6.08 7.78
C HIS A 453 7.70 7.38 7.05
N GLN A 454 6.71 7.94 6.36
CA GLN A 454 6.86 9.18 5.62
C GLN A 454 5.72 10.17 5.87
N GLY A 455 6.09 11.45 5.82
CA GLY A 455 5.20 12.60 5.78
C GLY A 455 5.53 13.47 4.56
N PHE A 456 4.64 14.39 4.22
CA PHE A 456 4.86 15.31 3.13
C PHE A 456 4.29 16.69 3.42
N ALA A 457 4.79 17.69 2.72
CA ALA A 457 4.18 19.00 2.59
C ALA A 457 4.14 19.39 1.12
N GLU A 458 3.17 20.23 0.78
CA GLU A 458 2.92 20.65 -0.59
C GLU A 458 2.60 22.15 -0.62
N ILE A 459 3.12 22.83 -1.65
CA ILE A 459 2.78 24.20 -1.98
C ILE A 459 2.46 24.29 -3.48
N ARG A 460 1.56 25.22 -3.83
CA ARG A 460 1.37 25.66 -5.22
C ARG A 460 2.19 26.91 -5.44
N VAL A 461 2.89 26.95 -6.57
CA VAL A 461 3.75 28.07 -6.98
C VAL A 461 3.47 28.39 -8.43
N ASP A 462 3.51 29.67 -8.78
CA ASP A 462 3.49 30.09 -10.18
C ASP A 462 4.92 30.33 -10.66
N VAL A 463 5.27 29.83 -11.83
CA VAL A 463 6.54 30.09 -12.51
C VAL A 463 6.31 31.12 -13.62
N ALA A 464 7.16 32.14 -13.67
CA ALA A 464 7.11 33.21 -14.66
C ALA A 464 8.52 33.63 -15.08
N ASN A 465 9.14 32.89 -16.00
CA ASN A 465 10.43 33.26 -16.56
C ASN A 465 10.30 34.26 -17.73
N GLY A 466 9.10 34.37 -18.34
CA GLY A 466 8.87 35.14 -19.56
C GLY A 466 9.50 34.51 -20.80
N ASP A 467 9.37 35.15 -21.96
CA ASP A 467 9.96 34.71 -23.26
C ASP A 467 11.50 34.79 -23.30
N ALA A 468 12.20 34.45 -22.23
CA ALA A 468 13.63 34.24 -22.21
C ALA A 468 13.95 32.81 -22.72
N ARG A 469 13.72 32.56 -24.02
CA ARG A 469 14.29 31.41 -24.72
C ARG A 469 15.74 31.64 -25.12
#